data_AF-A0A661XVK9-F1
#
_entry.id   AF-A0A661XVK9-F1
#
_cell.length_a   1.000
_cell.length_b   1.000
_cell.length_c   1.000
_cell.angle_alpha   90.00
_cell.angle_beta   90.00
_cell.angle_gamma   90.00
#
_symmetry.space_group_name_H-M   'P 1'
#
loop_
_entity.id
_entity.type
_entity.pdbx_description
1 polymer ?
#
loop_
_entity_poly.entity_id
_entity_poly.type
_entity_poly.pdbx_seq_one_letter_code
_entity_poly.pdbx_strand_id
1 'polypeptide(L)'
;MDSCGFEEFKKKVEQGIGRSISKNELVETMDDPKIIDTIVRRAVSLNRRIDKNSCFNIDGWTVRLSFDGYYRMYKTIEGRTESLYLGKSLDFKKARRKIAKKEKELGVFF
;
A
#
# COMPACT_ATOMS: atom_id res chain seq x y z
N MET A 1 -25.02 -1.76 -24.33
CA MET A 1 -25.03 -0.79 -23.22
C MET A 1 -25.45 -1.58 -22.00
N ASP A 2 -24.48 -2.11 -21.25
CA ASP A 2 -24.76 -2.83 -20.01
C ASP A 2 -23.99 -2.17 -18.88
N SER A 3 -24.66 -1.21 -18.24
CA SER A 3 -24.23 -0.43 -17.07
C SER A 3 -24.02 -1.29 -15.81
N CYS A 4 -24.12 -2.61 -15.93
CA CYS A 4 -24.17 -3.55 -14.82
C CYS A 4 -22.79 -3.78 -14.17
N GLY A 5 -21.71 -3.78 -14.96
CA GLY A 5 -20.37 -4.08 -14.45
C GLY A 5 -19.72 -2.95 -13.64
N PHE A 6 -20.01 -1.68 -13.98
CA PHE A 6 -19.35 -0.52 -13.35
C PHE A 6 -19.88 -0.21 -11.96
N GLU A 7 -21.19 -0.34 -11.75
CA GLU A 7 -21.80 -0.15 -10.42
C GLU A 7 -21.46 -1.32 -9.48
N GLU A 8 -21.36 -2.54 -9.99
CA GLU A 8 -20.90 -3.69 -9.20
C GLU A 8 -19.41 -3.55 -8.80
N PHE A 9 -18.58 -3.00 -9.69
CA PHE A 9 -17.18 -2.68 -9.41
C PHE A 9 -17.03 -1.61 -8.31
N LYS A 10 -17.80 -0.50 -8.38
CA LYS A 10 -17.82 0.53 -7.32
C LYS A 10 -18.19 -0.08 -5.97
N LYS A 11 -19.23 -0.91 -5.94
CA LYS A 11 -19.71 -1.55 -4.70
C LYS A 11 -18.66 -2.47 -4.07
N LYS A 12 -17.90 -3.22 -4.87
CA LYS A 12 -16.81 -4.10 -4.40
C LYS A 12 -15.58 -3.32 -3.92
N VAL A 13 -15.30 -2.16 -4.52
CA VAL A 13 -14.22 -1.25 -4.09
C VAL A 13 -14.59 -0.53 -2.80
N GLU A 14 -15.83 -0.04 -2.66
CA GLU A 14 -16.33 0.64 -1.46
C GLU A 14 -16.42 -0.30 -0.24
N GLN A 15 -16.67 -1.58 -0.46
CA GLN A 15 -16.73 -2.58 0.61
C GLN A 15 -15.34 -3.09 1.06
N GLY A 16 -14.24 -2.62 0.46
CA GLY A 16 -12.88 -3.05 0.84
C GLY A 16 -12.56 -4.51 0.53
N ILE A 17 -13.40 -5.18 -0.28
CA ILE A 17 -13.26 -6.60 -0.66
C ILE A 17 -12.56 -6.75 -2.02
N GLY A 18 -12.18 -5.65 -2.69
CA GLY A 18 -11.58 -5.68 -4.02
C GLY A 18 -10.23 -6.41 -4.07
N ARG A 19 -10.20 -7.57 -4.75
CA ARG A 19 -8.95 -8.11 -5.33
C ARG A 19 -8.29 -7.01 -6.16
N SER A 20 -6.97 -6.89 -6.03
CA SER A 20 -6.14 -6.06 -6.90
C SER A 20 -6.32 -6.50 -8.36
N ILE A 21 -7.05 -5.72 -9.15
CA ILE A 21 -7.19 -5.92 -10.60
C ILE A 21 -5.93 -5.39 -11.29
N SER A 22 -5.34 -6.21 -12.16
CA SER A 22 -4.12 -5.84 -12.88
C SER A 22 -4.44 -4.86 -14.03
N LYS A 23 -3.45 -4.07 -14.44
CA LYS A 23 -3.59 -3.16 -15.60
C LYS A 23 -3.99 -3.91 -16.88
N ASN A 24 -3.60 -5.17 -17.02
CA ASN A 24 -3.88 -5.97 -18.20
C ASN A 24 -5.36 -6.38 -18.28
N GLU A 25 -5.99 -6.74 -17.14
CA GLU A 25 -7.43 -7.03 -17.10
C GLU A 25 -8.30 -5.80 -17.42
N LEU A 26 -7.82 -4.59 -17.11
CA LEU A 26 -8.48 -3.34 -17.48
C LEU A 26 -8.37 -3.02 -18.98
N VAL A 27 -7.30 -3.48 -19.64
CA VAL A 27 -7.08 -3.30 -21.09
C VAL A 27 -7.95 -4.27 -21.89
N GLU A 28 -8.21 -5.47 -21.37
CA GLU A 28 -9.06 -6.47 -22.03
C GLU A 28 -10.56 -6.13 -21.96
N THR A 29 -10.96 -5.27 -21.04
CA THR A 29 -12.37 -4.91 -20.79
C THR A 29 -12.76 -3.53 -21.31
N MET A 30 -11.79 -2.69 -21.72
CA MET A 30 -12.02 -1.31 -22.15
C MET A 30 -11.13 -0.96 -23.35
N ASP A 31 -11.73 -0.60 -24.50
CA ASP A 31 -10.98 -0.32 -25.73
C ASP A 31 -10.35 1.09 -25.80
N ASP A 32 -10.71 2.02 -24.89
CA ASP A 32 -10.19 3.39 -24.92
C ASP A 32 -8.96 3.58 -23.98
N PRO A 33 -7.75 3.78 -24.54
CA PRO A 33 -6.53 3.95 -23.76
C PRO A 33 -6.54 5.21 -22.86
N LYS A 34 -7.32 6.25 -23.20
CA LYS A 34 -7.44 7.47 -22.37
C LYS A 34 -8.28 7.22 -21.12
N ILE A 35 -9.31 6.38 -21.23
CA ILE A 35 -10.15 6.00 -20.09
C ILE A 35 -9.34 5.12 -19.12
N ILE A 36 -8.56 4.17 -19.63
CA ILE A 36 -7.66 3.33 -18.83
C ILE A 36 -6.65 4.19 -18.07
N ASP A 37 -5.96 5.12 -18.74
CA ASP A 37 -4.99 6.01 -18.09
C ASP A 37 -5.65 6.89 -17.01
N THR A 38 -6.87 7.37 -17.26
CA THR A 38 -7.63 8.15 -16.28
C THR A 38 -8.01 7.32 -15.05
N ILE A 39 -8.46 6.07 -15.24
CA ILE A 39 -8.81 5.15 -14.15
C ILE A 39 -7.56 4.78 -13.35
N VAL A 40 -6.45 4.44 -14.02
CA VAL A 40 -5.18 4.13 -13.36
C VAL A 40 -4.69 5.34 -12.55
N ARG A 41 -4.71 6.55 -13.11
CA ARG A 41 -4.35 7.78 -12.38
C ARG A 41 -5.26 8.04 -11.18
N ARG A 42 -6.58 7.82 -11.33
CA ARG A 42 -7.54 7.95 -10.22
C ARG A 42 -7.32 6.88 -9.15
N ALA A 43 -7.08 5.63 -9.51
CA ALA A 43 -6.78 4.55 -8.57
C ALA A 43 -5.48 4.82 -7.80
N VAL A 44 -4.43 5.30 -8.48
CA VAL A 44 -3.19 5.75 -7.84
C VAL A 44 -3.43 6.96 -6.92
N SER A 45 -4.30 7.89 -7.32
CA SER A 45 -4.66 9.06 -6.50
C SER A 45 -5.53 8.69 -5.29
N LEU A 46 -6.44 7.73 -5.44
CA LEU A 46 -7.28 7.19 -4.36
C LEU A 46 -6.45 6.36 -3.38
N ASN A 47 -5.51 5.54 -3.86
CA ASN A 47 -4.49 4.89 -3.01
C ASN A 47 -3.51 5.88 -2.35
N ARG A 48 -3.42 7.13 -2.82
CA ARG A 48 -2.72 8.20 -2.10
C ARG A 48 -3.59 8.89 -1.05
N ARG A 49 -4.93 8.76 -1.14
CA ARG A 49 -5.91 9.35 -0.22
C ARG A 49 -6.33 8.38 0.89
N ILE A 50 -6.37 7.08 0.60
CA ILE A 50 -6.23 5.97 1.55
C ILE A 50 -4.73 5.92 1.88
N ASP A 51 -4.13 6.75 2.71
CA ASP A 51 -4.52 7.04 4.06
C ASP A 51 -3.53 8.06 4.59
N LYS A 52 -3.99 9.28 4.90
CA LYS A 52 -3.24 10.13 5.83
C LYS A 52 -3.37 9.63 7.28
N ASN A 53 -4.32 8.72 7.56
CA ASN A 53 -4.68 8.30 8.91
C ASN A 53 -4.61 6.78 9.19
N SER A 54 -4.54 5.88 8.19
CA SER A 54 -4.14 4.49 8.46
C SER A 54 -2.65 4.45 8.70
N CYS A 55 -2.29 4.52 9.97
CA CYS A 55 -0.99 4.05 10.43
C CYS A 55 -0.98 2.52 10.25
N PHE A 56 -0.53 2.05 9.08
CA PHE A 56 -0.25 0.64 8.87
C PHE A 56 0.89 0.25 9.82
N ASN A 57 0.66 -0.73 10.68
CA ASN A 57 1.65 -1.18 11.65
C ASN A 57 2.07 -2.63 11.34
N ILE A 58 3.36 -2.92 11.45
CA ILE A 58 3.91 -4.27 11.34
C ILE A 58 4.80 -4.50 12.57
N ASP A 59 4.39 -5.41 13.45
CA ASP A 59 5.14 -5.81 14.65
C ASP A 59 5.57 -4.61 15.55
N GLY A 60 4.67 -3.63 15.70
CA GLY A 60 4.91 -2.40 16.45
C GLY A 60 5.61 -1.29 15.65
N TRP A 61 6.04 -1.55 14.42
CA TRP A 61 6.64 -0.55 13.52
C TRP A 61 5.59 0.13 12.65
N THR A 62 5.54 1.46 12.69
CA THR A 62 4.61 2.27 11.87
C THR A 62 5.17 2.47 10.47
N VAL A 63 4.47 1.96 9.46
CA VAL A 63 4.82 2.07 8.04
C VAL A 63 4.27 3.38 7.47
N ARG A 64 5.07 4.09 6.70
CA ARG A 64 4.67 5.28 5.92
C ARG A 64 5.25 5.25 4.52
N LEU A 65 4.45 5.66 3.54
CA LEU A 65 4.93 5.99 2.20
C LEU A 65 5.50 7.42 2.22
N SER A 66 6.78 7.55 1.91
CA SER A 66 7.45 8.83 1.80
C SER A 66 7.17 9.50 0.46
N PHE A 67 7.39 10.82 0.38
CA PHE A 67 7.13 11.61 -0.83
C PHE A 67 7.96 11.15 -2.04
N ASP A 68 9.14 10.58 -1.78
CA ASP A 68 10.04 9.98 -2.76
C ASP A 68 9.52 8.64 -3.35
N GLY A 69 8.35 8.17 -2.91
CA GLY A 69 7.72 6.94 -3.39
C GLY A 69 8.25 5.67 -2.73
N TYR A 70 8.95 5.81 -1.59
CA TYR A 70 9.49 4.67 -0.85
C TYR A 70 8.78 4.47 0.49
N TYR A 71 8.51 3.21 0.81
CA TYR A 71 8.04 2.79 2.12
C TYR A 71 9.18 2.81 3.13
N ARG A 72 8.93 3.45 4.26
CA ARG A 72 9.78 3.44 5.46
C ARG A 72 8.92 3.03 6.65
N MET A 73 9.54 2.44 7.66
CA MET A 73 8.88 2.13 8.92
C MET A 73 9.63 2.72 10.10
N TYR A 74 8.90 3.06 11.15
CA TYR A 74 9.40 3.80 12.29
C TYR A 74 8.93 3.16 13.60
N LYS A 75 9.80 3.11 14.61
CA LYS A 75 9.45 2.67 15.96
C LYS A 75 10.27 3.43 16.97
N THR A 76 9.65 3.86 18.06
CA THR A 76 10.37 4.46 19.18
C THR A 76 10.80 3.35 20.13
N ILE A 77 12.10 3.24 20.38
CA ILE A 77 12.72 2.26 21.26
C ILE A 77 13.59 3.04 22.23
N GLU A 78 13.35 2.91 23.53
CA GLU A 78 14.11 3.61 24.60
C GLU A 78 14.24 5.13 24.37
N GLY A 79 13.17 5.77 23.90
CA GLY A 79 13.15 7.21 23.63
C GLY A 79 13.86 7.64 22.33
N ARG A 80 14.42 6.72 21.55
CA ARG A 80 15.01 6.99 20.23
C ARG A 80 14.10 6.48 19.11
N THR A 81 13.90 7.31 18.08
CA THR A 81 13.12 6.90 16.90
C THR A 81 14.03 6.20 15.91
N GLU A 82 13.81 4.90 15.74
CA GLU A 82 14.49 4.09 14.74
C GLU A 82 13.69 4.08 13.44
N SER A 83 14.41 4.00 12.31
CA SER A 83 13.78 3.92 10.99
C SER A 83 14.36 2.79 10.16
N LEU A 84 13.50 2.17 9.35
CA LEU A 84 13.87 1.09 8.44
C LEU A 84 13.28 1.34 7.06
N TYR A 85 14.14 1.31 6.05
CA TYR A 85 13.74 1.43 4.65
C TYR A 85 13.20 0.07 4.14
N LEU A 86 12.07 0.06 3.45
CA LEU A 86 11.43 -1.16 2.91
C LEU A 86 11.63 -1.30 1.40
N GLY A 87 11.45 -0.20 0.66
CA GLY A 87 11.51 -0.16 -0.80
C GLY A 87 10.29 0.51 -1.42
N LYS A 88 10.15 0.41 -2.74
CA LYS A 88 8.99 0.97 -3.48
C LYS A 88 7.69 0.18 -3.28
N SER A 89 7.80 -1.08 -2.87
CA SER A 89 6.66 -1.96 -2.58
C SER A 89 6.69 -2.42 -1.13
N LEU A 90 5.50 -2.57 -0.55
CA LEU A 90 5.31 -3.08 0.81
C LEU A 90 5.26 -4.62 0.76
N ASP A 91 6.39 -5.26 1.08
CA ASP A 91 6.50 -6.72 1.26
C ASP A 91 6.59 -7.03 2.76
N PHE A 92 5.54 -7.65 3.30
CA PHE A 92 5.45 -8.02 4.72
C PHE A 92 6.56 -8.99 5.15
N LYS A 93 6.91 -9.99 4.33
CA LYS A 93 7.96 -10.96 4.67
C LYS A 93 9.33 -10.30 4.71
N LYS A 94 9.58 -9.34 3.82
CA LYS A 94 10.78 -8.51 3.85
C LYS A 94 10.80 -7.57 5.05
N ALA A 95 9.66 -6.95 5.37
CA ALA A 95 9.52 -6.06 6.53
C ALA A 95 9.84 -6.80 7.84
N ARG A 96 9.20 -7.94 8.08
CA ARG A 96 9.45 -8.78 9.26
C ARG A 96 10.92 -9.19 9.41
N ARG A 97 11.58 -9.59 8.31
CA ARG A 97 13.01 -9.91 8.33
C ARG A 97 13.89 -8.71 8.73
N LYS A 98 13.54 -7.51 8.25
CA LYS A 98 14.26 -6.28 8.59
C LYS A 98 14.02 -5.86 10.04
N ILE A 99 12.80 -6.01 10.53
CA ILE A 99 12.43 -5.77 11.92
C ILE A 99 13.23 -6.69 12.84
N ALA A 100 13.15 -8.00 12.63
CA ALA A 100 13.88 -8.98 13.45
C ALA A 100 15.39 -8.74 13.45
N LYS A 101 15.98 -8.36 12.32
CA LYS A 101 17.39 -8.01 12.23
C LYS A 101 17.71 -6.76 13.05
N LYS A 102 16.90 -5.70 12.94
CA LYS A 102 17.13 -4.43 13.62
C LYS A 102 16.91 -4.54 15.12
N GLU A 103 15.87 -5.23 15.54
CA GLU A 103 15.57 -5.53 16.95
C GLU A 103 16.71 -6.34 17.59
N LYS A 104 17.27 -7.29 16.85
CA LYS A 104 18.48 -8.02 17.24
C LYS A 104 19.70 -7.11 17.41
N GLU A 105 19.94 -6.18 16.49
CA GLU A 105 21.05 -5.21 16.57
C GLU A 105 20.91 -4.27 17.76
N LEU A 106 19.67 -3.90 18.10
CA LEU A 106 19.36 -3.01 19.21
C LEU A 106 19.28 -3.73 20.57
N GLY A 107 19.37 -5.07 20.60
CA GLY A 107 19.26 -5.86 21.83
C GLY A 107 17.84 -5.90 22.42
N VAL A 108 16.84 -5.42 21.69
CA VAL A 108 15.42 -5.44 22.09
C VAL A 108 14.73 -6.57 21.37
N PHE A 109 14.71 -7.75 21.99
CA PHE A 109 13.95 -8.90 21.50
C PHE A 109 12.67 -9.02 22.33
N PHE A 110 11.51 -9.03 21.67
CA PHE A 110 10.20 -9.26 22.29
C PHE A 110 9.66 -10.63 21.91
#